data_AF-A0A2E2U6I2-F1
#
_entry.id   AF-A0A2E2U6I2-F1
#
_cell.length_a   1.000
_cell.length_b   1.000
_cell.length_c   1.000
_cell.angle_alpha   90.00
_cell.angle_beta   90.00
_cell.angle_gamma   90.00
#
_symmetry.space_group_name_H-M   'P 1'
#
loop_
_entity.id
_entity.type
_entity.pdbx_description
1 polymer ?
#
loop_
_entity_poly.entity_id
_entity_poly.type
_entity_poly.pdbx_seq_one_letter_code
_entity_poly.pdbx_strand_id
1 'polypeptide(L)' 'MNEHVNNGNWKKLKGEIRKTWGNLTEDELEKAKGNLDQIAGKIQQRYGESIEDAKKRLNHMLENVSEKI' A
#
# COMPACT_ATOMS: atom_id res chain seq x y z
N MET A 1 14.30 -4.24 5.21
CA MET A 1 14.03 -5.49 4.44
C MET A 1 13.05 -5.13 3.35
N ASN A 2 13.25 -5.60 2.11
CA ASN A 2 12.29 -5.37 1.03
C ASN A 2 11.08 -6.29 1.25
N GLU A 3 10.02 -5.75 1.86
CA GLU A 3 8.76 -6.47 2.03
C GLU A 3 8.05 -6.56 0.68
N HIS A 4 8.10 -7.75 0.09
CA HIS A 4 7.33 -8.03 -1.12
C HIS A 4 6.02 -8.69 -0.68
N VAL A 5 4.92 -7.98 -0.92
CA VAL A 5 3.59 -8.50 -0.59
C VAL A 5 3.23 -9.66 -1.53
N ASN A 6 2.81 -10.78 -0.96
CA ASN A 6 2.38 -11.94 -1.75
C ASN A 6 1.15 -11.59 -2.60
N ASN A 7 1.04 -12.12 -3.83
CA ASN A 7 0.11 -11.61 -4.85
C ASN A 7 -1.39 -11.64 -4.42
N GLY A 8 -1.77 -12.62 -3.61
CA GLY A 8 -3.12 -12.71 -3.03
C GLY A 8 -3.42 -11.61 -2.01
N ASN A 9 -2.48 -11.38 -1.08
CA ASN A 9 -2.58 -10.31 -0.09
C ASN A 9 -2.48 -8.93 -0.76
N TRP A 10 -1.69 -8.81 -1.83
CA TRP A 10 -1.53 -7.58 -2.60
C TRP A 10 -2.85 -7.10 -3.19
N LYS A 11 -3.66 -8.01 -3.76
CA LYS A 11 -4.99 -7.68 -4.27
C LYS A 11 -5.91 -7.10 -3.19
N LYS A 12 -5.92 -7.70 -2.00
CA LYS A 12 -6.71 -7.21 -0.86
C LYS A 12 -6.18 -5.86 -0.37
N LEU A 13 -4.87 -5.74 -0.19
CA LEU A 13 -4.19 -4.53 0.25
C LEU A 13 -4.45 -3.36 -0.71
N LYS A 14 -4.37 -3.59 -2.03
CA LYS A 14 -4.69 -2.60 -3.07
C LYS A 14 -6.09 -2.02 -2.89
N GLY A 15 -7.07 -2.87 -2.60
CA GLY A 15 -8.45 -2.47 -2.33
C GLY A 15 -8.57 -1.56 -1.11
N GLU A 16 -7.88 -1.92 -0.02
CA GLU A 16 -7.85 -1.11 1.20
C GLU A 16 -7.12 0.22 0.96
N ILE A 17 -5.98 0.22 0.27
CA ILE A 17 -5.23 1.44 -0.11
C ILE A 17 -6.13 2.38 -0.88
N ARG A 18 -6.90 1.88 -1.86
CA ARG A 18 -7.83 2.71 -2.64
C ARG A 18 -8.97 3.28 -1.80
N LYS A 19 -9.44 2.58 -0.77
CA LYS A 19 -10.45 3.12 0.16
C LYS A 19 -9.87 4.23 1.03
N THR A 20 -8.64 4.04 1.50
CA THR A 20 -7.96 4.98 2.40
C THR A 20 -7.46 6.22 1.65
N TRP A 21 -6.84 6.01 0.48
CA TRP A 21 -6.26 7.03 -0.38
C TRP A 21 -6.96 7.01 -1.74
N GLY A 22 -8.19 7.52 -1.79
CA GLY A 22 -9.04 7.52 -2.99
C GLY A 22 -8.48 8.22 -4.24
N ASN A 23 -7.41 9.02 -4.13
CA ASN A 23 -6.70 9.60 -5.28
C ASN A 23 -5.67 8.64 -5.91
N LEU A 24 -5.29 7.55 -5.23
CA LEU A 24 -4.41 6.54 -5.80
C LEU A 24 -5.22 5.61 -6.68
N THR A 25 -4.93 5.63 -7.98
CA THR A 25 -5.57 4.73 -8.93
C THR A 25 -4.98 3.32 -8.84
N GLU A 26 -5.82 2.38 -9.24
CA GLU A 26 -5.51 0.97 -9.19
C GLU A 26 -4.27 0.60 -10.04
N ASP A 27 -4.16 1.22 -11.22
CA ASP A 27 -3.02 1.09 -12.13
C ASP A 27 -1.70 1.60 -11.50
N GLU A 28 -1.76 2.71 -10.77
CA GLU A 28 -0.60 3.30 -10.11
C GLU A 28 -0.04 2.41 -9.01
N LEU A 29 -0.93 1.70 -8.31
CA LEU A 29 -0.58 0.70 -7.31
C LEU A 29 -0.04 -0.57 -8.00
N GLU A 30 -0.66 -1.03 -9.08
CA GLU A 30 -0.19 -2.20 -9.83
C GLU A 30 1.22 -2.04 -10.39
N LYS A 31 1.59 -0.83 -10.84
CA LYS A 31 2.96 -0.52 -11.24
C LYS A 31 3.97 -0.70 -10.11
N ALA A 32 3.56 -0.48 -8.86
CA ALA A 32 4.40 -0.72 -7.69
C ALA A 32 4.53 -2.21 -7.36
N LYS A 33 3.69 -3.10 -7.92
CA LYS A 33 3.75 -4.56 -7.75
C LYS A 33 3.91 -5.03 -6.29
N GLY A 34 3.25 -4.36 -5.34
CA GLY A 34 3.36 -4.70 -3.92
C GLY A 34 4.61 -4.20 -3.21
N ASN A 35 5.36 -3.29 -3.84
CA ASN A 35 6.46 -2.59 -3.19
C ASN A 35 5.93 -1.42 -2.34
N LEU A 36 5.94 -1.60 -1.02
CA LEU A 36 5.45 -0.61 -0.05
C LEU A 36 6.23 0.72 -0.10
N ASP A 37 7.55 0.68 -0.36
CA ASP A 37 8.37 1.88 -0.50
C ASP A 37 7.92 2.76 -1.67
N GLN A 38 7.64 2.14 -2.82
CA GLN A 38 7.16 2.86 -4.00
C GLN A 38 5.78 3.48 -3.75
N ILE A 39 4.90 2.75 -3.07
CA ILE A 39 3.55 3.23 -2.73
C ILE A 39 3.63 4.39 -1.74
N ALA A 40 4.46 4.26 -0.71
CA ALA A 40 4.70 5.33 0.27
C ALA A 40 5.25 6.60 -0.40
N GLY A 41 6.17 6.47 -1.36
CA GLY A 41 6.65 7.60 -2.16
C GLY A 41 5.54 8.30 -2.94
N LYS A 42 4.63 7.53 -3.57
CA LYS A 42 3.46 8.10 -4.25
C LYS A 42 2.49 8.78 -3.28
N ILE A 43 2.25 8.17 -2.12
CA ILE A 43 1.41 8.76 -1.06
C ILE A 43 2.00 10.09 -0.61
N GLN A 44 3.30 10.15 -0.33
CA GLN A 44 3.99 11.39 0.03
C GLN A 44 3.82 12.47 -1.03
N GLN A 45 4.02 12.14 -2.32
CA GLN A 45 3.89 13.11 -3.40
C GLN A 45 2.46 13.63 -3.60
N ARG A 46 1.44 12.80 -3.33
CA ARG A 46 0.03 13.14 -3.56
C ARG A 46 -0.65 13.77 -2.35
N TYR A 47 -0.32 13.30 -1.16
CA TYR A 47 -0.98 13.65 0.09
C TYR A 47 -0.10 14.45 1.04
N GLY A 48 1.20 14.57 0.77
CA GLY A 48 2.15 15.23 1.67
C GLY A 48 2.45 14.47 2.95
N GLU A 49 2.00 13.21 3.07
CA GLU A 49 2.22 12.36 4.23
C GLU A 49 3.67 11.86 4.27
N SER A 50 4.28 11.79 5.46
CA SER A 50 5.64 11.27 5.61
C SER A 50 5.71 9.81 5.17
N ILE A 51 6.82 9.42 4.52
CA ILE A 51 7.08 8.04 4.09
C ILE A 51 6.87 7.06 5.26
N GLU A 52 7.32 7.43 6.47
CA GLU A 52 7.19 6.59 7.66
C GLU A 52 5.73 6.33 8.05
N ASP A 53 4.89 7.35 8.00
CA ASP A 53 3.47 7.25 8.37
C ASP A 53 2.70 6.43 7.31
N ALA A 54 2.99 6.70 6.03
CA ALA A 54 2.45 5.94 4.92
C ALA A 54 2.84 4.46 5.01
N LYS A 55 4.12 4.16 5.27
CA LYS A 55 4.60 2.79 5.48
C LYS A 55 3.94 2.13 6.68
N LYS A 56 3.78 2.85 7.79
CA LYS A 56 3.15 2.32 9.00
C LYS A 56 1.68 1.94 8.74
N ARG A 57 0.94 2.78 8.03
CA ARG A 57 -0.44 2.46 7.60
C ARG A 57 -0.45 1.27 6.64
N LEU A 58 0.41 1.27 5.63
CA LEU A 58 0.51 0.17 4.67
C LEU A 58 0.82 -1.17 5.35
N ASN A 59 1.74 -1.19 6.32
CA ASN A 59 2.08 -2.37 7.09
C ASN A 59 0.90 -2.85 7.95
N HIS A 60 0.25 -1.93 8.67
CA HIS A 60 -0.94 -2.26 9.46
C HIS A 60 -2.08 -2.81 8.59
N MET A 61 -2.24 -2.30 7.37
CA MET A 61 -3.21 -2.81 6.41
C MET A 61 -2.81 -4.21 5.93
N LEU A 62 -1.52 -4.44 5.65
CA LEU A 62 -0.97 -5.74 5.26
C LEU A 62 -1.20 -6.80 6.33
N GLU A 63 -0.95 -6.48 7.59
CA GLU A 63 -1.23 -7.35 8.73
C GLU A 63 -2.73 -7.69 8.80
N ASN A 64 -3.60 -6.68 8.69
CA ASN A 64 -5.06 -6.88 8.69
C ASN A 64 -5.56 -7.78 7.55
N VAL A 65 -4.97 -7.69 6.34
CA VAL A 65 -5.35 -8.59 5.24
C VAL A 65 -4.76 -9.98 5.38
N SER A 66 -3.63 -10.13 6.08
CA SER A 66 -2.99 -11.41 6.34
C SER A 66 -3.68 -12.20 7.45
N GLU A 67 -4.22 -11.55 8.48
CA GLU A 67 -5.00 -12.21 9.55
C GLU A 67 -6.39 -12.67 9.06
N LYS A 68 -6.90 -12.10 7.97
CA LYS A 68 -8.18 -12.47 7.34
C LYS A 68 -8.07 -13.59 6.29
N ILE A 69 -7.04 -14.44 6.35
CA ILE A 69 -6.82 -15.57 5.44
C ILE A 69 -6.88 -16.87 6.22
#